data_AF-A0A350XLT0-F1
#
_entry.id   AF-A0A350XLT0-F1
#
_cell.length_a   1.000
_cell.length_b   1.000
_cell.length_c   1.000
_cell.angle_alpha   90.00
_cell.angle_beta   90.00
_cell.angle_gamma   90.00
#
_symmetry.space_group_name_H-M   'P 1'
#
loop_
_entity.id
_entity.type
_entity.pdbx_description
1 polymer ?
#
loop_
_entity_poly.entity_id
_entity_poly.type
_entity_poly.pdbx_seq_one_letter_code
_entity_poly.pdbx_strand_id
1 'polypeptide(L)'
;AHKQGMQVHAYFEKGIKIDKNSPIFDLAIAKKWVVPGVDRTYPGIEHYVLDVEIPEVAALFRKISVEFVKKYPQIDAVQWDDYLGYHAELPGKVDRTTHLTNFVRQMRADIKKANPNVSFDLCHHNPYWGKRYFAADWANWGVDRAFIQIYNDANFKQELEYAVNYEGVAISDQQLNRLPELIGNPKIKSILVFPSDGKPEQTAAAVKKLISSNK
;
A
#
# COMPACT_ATOMS: atom_id res chain seq x y z
N ALA A 1 10.73 -14.21 -13.10
CA ALA A 1 9.26 -14.22 -12.96
C ALA A 1 8.56 -14.43 -14.30
N HIS A 2 8.71 -13.52 -15.28
CA HIS A 2 7.95 -13.61 -16.55
C HIS A 2 8.15 -14.89 -17.36
N LYS A 3 9.35 -15.50 -17.35
CA LYS A 3 9.59 -16.81 -17.97
C LYS A 3 8.71 -17.95 -17.41
N GLN A 4 8.15 -17.75 -16.21
CA GLN A 4 7.24 -18.68 -15.55
C GLN A 4 5.79 -18.15 -15.57
N GLY A 5 5.48 -17.13 -16.38
CA GLY A 5 4.14 -16.54 -16.48
C GLY A 5 3.71 -15.69 -15.30
N MET A 6 4.64 -15.31 -14.40
CA MET A 6 4.34 -14.48 -13.23
C MET A 6 4.60 -13.00 -13.49
N GLN A 7 3.70 -12.15 -13.01
CA GLN A 7 3.91 -10.70 -12.90
C GLN A 7 4.88 -10.37 -11.75
N VAL A 8 5.56 -9.25 -11.84
CA VAL A 8 6.43 -8.66 -10.80
C VAL A 8 5.87 -7.31 -10.41
N HIS A 9 5.39 -7.22 -9.17
CA HIS A 9 4.87 -5.97 -8.61
C HIS A 9 5.88 -5.48 -7.59
N ALA A 10 6.44 -4.30 -7.80
CA ALA A 10 7.33 -3.67 -6.85
C ALA A 10 6.50 -3.05 -5.73
N TYR A 11 6.66 -3.56 -4.51
CA TYR A 11 5.91 -3.11 -3.34
C TYR A 11 6.67 -1.99 -2.62
N PHE A 12 6.03 -0.82 -2.53
CA PHE A 12 6.56 0.40 -1.90
C PHE A 12 6.00 0.49 -0.49
N GLU A 13 6.78 -0.04 0.46
CA GLU A 13 6.45 -0.06 1.88
C GLU A 13 6.80 1.27 2.57
N LYS A 14 6.09 1.57 3.66
CA LYS A 14 6.13 2.77 4.50
C LYS A 14 5.57 4.04 3.85
N GLY A 15 5.02 3.98 2.65
CA GLY A 15 4.41 5.13 1.98
C GLY A 15 5.24 6.41 2.06
N ILE A 16 4.75 7.40 2.81
CA ILE A 16 5.40 8.71 3.03
C ILE A 16 6.04 8.84 4.43
N LYS A 17 6.29 7.71 5.12
CA LYS A 17 6.82 7.66 6.48
C LYS A 17 8.29 7.26 6.47
N ILE A 18 9.04 7.79 7.43
CA ILE A 18 10.43 7.42 7.70
C ILE A 18 10.60 7.09 9.19
N ASP A 19 11.68 6.40 9.53
CA ASP A 19 12.12 6.19 10.91
C ASP A 19 13.52 6.78 11.13
N LYS A 20 14.03 6.73 12.37
CA LYS A 20 15.33 7.31 12.74
C LYS A 20 16.52 6.71 12.00
N ASN A 21 16.37 5.51 11.43
CA ASN A 21 17.42 4.86 10.65
C ASN A 21 17.33 5.20 9.15
N SER A 22 16.32 5.98 8.74
CA SER A 22 16.21 6.43 7.36
C SER A 22 17.39 7.32 6.96
N PRO A 23 18.02 7.11 5.78
CA PRO A 23 19.14 7.93 5.32
C PRO A 23 18.83 9.43 5.20
N ILE A 24 17.55 9.80 5.12
CA ILE A 24 17.11 11.20 5.01
C ILE A 24 16.59 11.76 6.34
N PHE A 25 16.68 11.04 7.45
CA PHE A 25 16.08 11.45 8.73
C PHE A 25 16.59 12.81 9.21
N ASP A 26 17.91 12.97 9.37
CA ASP A 26 18.50 14.22 9.85
C ASP A 26 18.19 15.40 8.91
N LEU A 27 18.20 15.14 7.60
CA LEU A 27 17.84 16.12 6.59
C LEU A 27 16.37 16.56 6.75
N ALA A 28 15.45 15.60 6.90
CA ALA A 28 14.03 15.88 7.05
C ALA A 28 13.74 16.70 8.31
N ILE A 29 14.43 16.42 9.42
CA ILE A 29 14.30 17.22 10.65
C ILE A 29 14.88 18.63 10.45
N ALA A 30 16.10 18.74 9.91
CA ALA A 30 16.76 20.04 9.69
C ALA A 30 15.96 20.95 8.74
N LYS A 31 15.30 20.35 7.74
CA LYS A 31 14.47 21.06 6.75
C LYS A 31 13.01 21.23 7.17
N LYS A 32 12.62 20.72 8.34
CA LYS A 32 11.22 20.72 8.82
C LYS A 32 10.25 20.06 7.83
N TRP A 33 10.64 18.95 7.25
CA TRP A 33 9.83 18.18 6.29
C TRP A 33 8.78 17.28 6.94
N VAL A 34 8.86 17.07 8.25
CA VAL A 34 7.99 16.14 8.96
C VAL A 34 6.80 16.90 9.54
N VAL A 35 5.60 16.37 9.38
CA VAL A 35 4.42 16.88 10.09
C VAL A 35 4.61 16.72 11.61
N PRO A 36 4.06 17.61 12.46
CA PRO A 36 4.18 17.45 13.90
C PRO A 36 3.63 16.09 14.37
N GLY A 37 4.26 15.50 15.38
CA GLY A 37 3.86 14.23 15.98
C GLY A 37 4.66 13.03 15.49
N VAL A 38 4.29 11.86 16.00
CA VAL A 38 4.87 10.56 15.64
C VAL A 38 3.71 9.60 15.46
N ASP A 39 3.67 8.96 14.30
CA ASP A 39 2.76 7.87 14.01
C ASP A 39 3.29 6.60 14.67
N ARG A 40 2.46 6.00 15.54
CA ARG A 40 2.74 4.76 16.28
C ARG A 40 1.72 3.68 15.98
N THR A 41 1.10 3.72 14.80
CA THR A 41 0.10 2.73 14.38
C THR A 41 0.66 1.31 14.39
N TYR A 42 1.98 1.13 14.25
CA TYR A 42 2.64 -0.18 14.32
C TYR A 42 3.60 -0.27 15.50
N PRO A 43 3.54 -1.34 16.31
CA PRO A 43 4.43 -1.52 17.45
C PRO A 43 5.89 -1.60 17.04
N GLY A 44 6.78 -1.03 17.88
CA GLY A 44 8.23 -1.22 17.76
C GLY A 44 8.96 -0.22 16.85
N ILE A 45 8.25 0.63 16.09
CA ILE A 45 8.87 1.67 15.26
C ILE A 45 8.11 2.99 15.39
N GLU A 46 8.84 4.07 15.68
CA GLU A 46 8.32 5.44 15.60
C GLU A 46 8.38 5.92 14.16
N HIS A 47 7.22 6.18 13.56
CA HIS A 47 7.13 6.69 12.20
C HIS A 47 6.97 8.22 12.18
N TYR A 48 7.85 8.86 11.44
CA TYR A 48 7.85 10.29 11.18
C TYR A 48 7.27 10.51 9.77
N VAL A 49 6.15 11.21 9.69
CA VAL A 49 5.41 11.34 8.43
C VAL A 49 5.87 12.58 7.67
N LEU A 50 6.32 12.39 6.44
CA LEU A 50 6.78 13.48 5.59
C LEU A 50 5.58 14.28 5.04
N ASP A 51 5.72 15.59 5.00
CA ASP A 51 4.70 16.51 4.53
C ASP A 51 4.82 16.73 3.01
N VAL A 52 3.94 16.12 2.23
CA VAL A 52 3.92 16.23 0.77
C VAL A 52 3.37 17.57 0.30
N GLU A 53 2.87 18.42 1.20
CA GLU A 53 2.57 19.82 0.87
C GLU A 53 3.86 20.62 0.64
N ILE A 54 4.98 20.17 1.20
CA ILE A 54 6.30 20.75 0.95
C ILE A 54 6.75 20.30 -0.45
N PRO A 55 6.95 21.22 -1.41
CA PRO A 55 7.25 20.86 -2.80
C PRO A 55 8.50 19.98 -2.97
N GLU A 56 9.50 20.17 -2.11
CA GLU A 56 10.74 19.38 -2.12
C GLU A 56 10.48 17.91 -1.76
N VAL A 57 9.63 17.65 -0.76
CA VAL A 57 9.21 16.30 -0.35
C VAL A 57 8.38 15.64 -1.46
N ALA A 58 7.37 16.34 -1.99
CA ALA A 58 6.59 15.84 -3.11
C ALA A 58 7.47 15.51 -4.33
N ALA A 59 8.43 16.38 -4.64
CA ALA A 59 9.37 16.15 -5.74
C ALA A 59 10.29 14.95 -5.49
N LEU A 60 10.72 14.70 -4.25
CA LEU A 60 11.54 13.55 -3.88
C LEU A 60 10.84 12.23 -4.24
N PHE A 61 9.62 12.01 -3.76
CA PHE A 61 8.87 10.78 -4.03
C PHE A 61 8.55 10.62 -5.52
N ARG A 62 8.08 11.68 -6.18
CA ARG A 62 7.80 11.66 -7.62
C ARG A 62 9.04 11.27 -8.43
N LYS A 63 10.20 11.84 -8.12
CA LYS A 63 11.47 11.52 -8.80
C LYS A 63 11.90 10.09 -8.56
N ILE A 64 11.90 9.62 -7.31
CA ILE A 64 12.32 8.26 -6.98
C ILE A 64 11.42 7.24 -7.67
N SER A 65 10.10 7.44 -7.69
CA SER A 65 9.19 6.52 -8.38
C SER A 65 9.43 6.49 -9.90
N VAL A 66 9.66 7.66 -10.52
CA VAL A 66 10.02 7.75 -11.94
C VAL A 66 11.35 7.07 -12.25
N GLU A 67 12.37 7.33 -11.43
CA GLU A 67 13.69 6.70 -11.56
C GLU A 67 13.58 5.18 -11.45
N PHE A 68 12.78 4.69 -10.50
CA PHE A 68 12.55 3.27 -10.31
C PHE A 68 11.95 2.62 -11.57
N VAL A 69 10.84 3.15 -12.10
CA VAL A 69 10.18 2.52 -13.26
C VAL A 69 10.97 2.67 -14.55
N LYS A 70 11.87 3.66 -14.65
CA LYS A 70 12.85 3.77 -15.75
C LYS A 70 13.97 2.73 -15.61
N LYS A 71 14.45 2.51 -14.39
CA LYS A 71 15.51 1.54 -14.10
C LYS A 71 15.04 0.10 -14.28
N TYR A 72 13.77 -0.16 -13.97
CA TYR A 72 13.14 -1.48 -14.07
C TYR A 72 11.96 -1.47 -15.04
N PRO A 73 12.18 -1.27 -16.36
CA PRO A 73 11.10 -1.05 -17.33
C PRO A 73 10.18 -2.26 -17.53
N GLN A 74 10.62 -3.45 -17.10
CA GLN A 74 9.87 -4.70 -17.24
C GLN A 74 8.99 -5.04 -16.03
N ILE A 75 9.00 -4.26 -14.95
CA ILE A 75 8.06 -4.50 -13.84
C ILE A 75 6.63 -4.22 -14.27
N ASP A 76 5.68 -5.04 -13.80
CA ASP A 76 4.28 -4.97 -14.20
C ASP A 76 3.50 -3.95 -13.38
N ALA A 77 3.92 -3.70 -12.14
CA ALA A 77 3.26 -2.74 -11.26
C ALA A 77 4.23 -2.13 -10.25
N VAL A 78 3.91 -0.92 -9.82
CA VAL A 78 4.30 -0.38 -8.52
C VAL A 78 3.07 -0.42 -7.62
N GLN A 79 3.17 -1.10 -6.48
CA GLN A 79 2.08 -1.22 -5.51
C GLN A 79 2.45 -0.46 -4.25
N TRP A 80 1.62 0.51 -3.87
CA TRP A 80 1.78 1.26 -2.62
C TRP A 80 0.94 0.62 -1.51
N ASP A 81 1.39 0.77 -0.29
CA ASP A 81 0.76 0.23 0.91
C ASP A 81 -0.22 1.22 1.57
N ASP A 82 -0.74 0.82 2.73
CA ASP A 82 -1.62 1.60 3.60
C ASP A 82 -0.90 2.70 4.40
N TYR A 83 0.43 2.76 4.32
CA TYR A 83 1.21 3.86 4.89
C TYR A 83 1.21 5.11 3.99
N LEU A 84 0.71 5.02 2.75
CA LEU A 84 0.51 6.18 1.88
C LEU A 84 -0.68 7.03 2.36
N GLY A 85 -0.49 7.71 3.48
CA GLY A 85 -1.53 8.51 4.13
C GLY A 85 -1.05 9.22 5.39
N TYR A 86 -1.90 10.12 5.87
CA TYR A 86 -1.74 10.86 7.12
C TYR A 86 -2.69 10.30 8.17
N HIS A 87 -2.16 9.59 9.16
CA HIS A 87 -2.98 8.98 10.20
C HIS A 87 -3.76 10.05 11.01
N ALA A 88 -5.03 9.80 11.31
CA ALA A 88 -5.93 10.76 11.96
C ALA A 88 -5.52 11.16 13.39
N GLU A 89 -4.69 10.33 14.04
CA GLU A 89 -4.12 10.61 15.37
C GLU A 89 -2.91 11.57 15.33
N LEU A 90 -2.47 11.99 14.15
CA LEU A 90 -1.46 13.05 14.05
C LEU A 90 -2.02 14.36 14.65
N PRO A 91 -1.20 15.10 15.43
CA PRO A 91 -1.65 16.30 16.10
C PRO A 91 -2.12 17.39 15.12
N GLY A 92 -3.01 18.25 15.63
CA GLY A 92 -3.55 19.39 14.89
C GLY A 92 -4.81 19.07 14.06
N LYS A 93 -5.16 17.79 13.83
CA LYS A 93 -6.37 17.37 13.10
C LYS A 93 -6.57 18.10 11.76
N VAL A 94 -5.47 18.41 11.09
CA VAL A 94 -5.48 19.10 9.79
C VAL A 94 -5.87 18.10 8.71
N ASP A 95 -6.91 18.42 7.95
CA ASP A 95 -7.35 17.62 6.81
C ASP A 95 -6.39 17.83 5.62
N ARG A 96 -5.61 16.80 5.29
CA ARG A 96 -4.65 16.79 4.19
C ARG A 96 -5.13 16.06 2.96
N THR A 97 -6.40 15.65 2.94
CA THR A 97 -6.95 14.73 1.93
C THR A 97 -6.76 15.24 0.51
N THR A 98 -7.07 16.53 0.28
CA THR A 98 -6.93 17.17 -1.04
C THR A 98 -5.48 17.25 -1.49
N HIS A 99 -4.56 17.61 -0.58
CA HIS A 99 -3.14 17.72 -0.89
C HIS A 99 -2.53 16.35 -1.21
N LEU A 100 -2.80 15.34 -0.39
CA LEU A 100 -2.37 13.97 -0.65
C LEU A 100 -2.92 13.45 -1.98
N THR A 101 -4.20 13.69 -2.25
CA THR A 101 -4.85 13.29 -3.51
C THR A 101 -4.18 13.91 -4.74
N ASN A 102 -3.89 15.21 -4.69
CA ASN A 102 -3.21 15.88 -5.79
C ASN A 102 -1.78 15.35 -5.98
N PHE A 103 -1.05 15.14 -4.88
CA PHE A 103 0.29 14.57 -4.89
C PHE A 103 0.29 13.17 -5.53
N VAL A 104 -0.56 12.24 -5.09
CA VAL A 104 -0.60 10.87 -5.63
C VAL A 104 -0.99 10.86 -7.10
N ARG A 105 -1.97 11.69 -7.51
CA ARG A 105 -2.35 11.81 -8.93
C ARG A 105 -1.19 12.29 -9.80
N GLN A 106 -0.41 13.26 -9.33
CA GLN A 106 0.78 13.75 -10.02
C GLN A 106 1.88 12.68 -10.09
N MET A 107 2.14 11.99 -8.98
CA MET A 107 3.09 10.89 -8.92
C MET A 107 2.73 9.78 -9.91
N ARG A 108 1.46 9.35 -9.93
CA ARG A 108 0.95 8.38 -10.90
C ARG A 108 1.13 8.87 -12.33
N ALA A 109 0.77 10.13 -12.63
CA ALA A 109 0.90 10.68 -13.98
C ALA A 109 2.37 10.67 -14.46
N ASP A 110 3.31 11.02 -13.59
CA ASP A 110 4.73 10.99 -13.91
C ASP A 110 5.25 9.56 -14.13
N ILE A 111 4.84 8.61 -13.28
CA ILE A 111 5.17 7.19 -13.43
C ILE A 111 4.68 6.67 -14.79
N LYS A 112 3.41 6.93 -15.14
CA LYS A 112 2.82 6.50 -16.42
C LYS A 112 3.47 7.17 -17.63
N LYS A 113 3.90 8.43 -17.48
CA LYS A 113 4.67 9.12 -18.53
C LYS A 113 6.03 8.47 -18.75
N ALA A 114 6.67 7.99 -17.68
CA ALA A 114 7.98 7.35 -17.75
C ALA A 114 7.91 5.88 -18.21
N ASN A 115 6.86 5.16 -17.82
CA ASN A 115 6.57 3.80 -18.27
C ASN A 115 5.05 3.62 -18.40
N PRO A 116 4.46 3.68 -19.61
CA PRO A 116 3.02 3.60 -19.78
C PRO A 116 2.44 2.19 -19.50
N ASN A 117 3.30 1.16 -19.50
CA ASN A 117 2.88 -0.23 -19.32
C ASN A 117 2.83 -0.65 -17.84
N VAL A 118 3.44 0.11 -16.93
CA VAL A 118 3.44 -0.22 -15.50
C VAL A 118 2.12 0.14 -14.86
N SER A 119 1.54 -0.75 -14.06
CA SER A 119 0.37 -0.48 -13.24
C SER A 119 0.73 0.36 -12.00
N PHE A 120 -0.16 1.27 -11.60
CA PHE A 120 -0.11 1.93 -10.29
C PHE A 120 -1.17 1.29 -9.39
N ASP A 121 -0.72 0.38 -8.54
CA ASP A 121 -1.58 -0.41 -7.67
C ASP A 121 -1.55 0.11 -6.24
N LEU A 122 -2.56 -0.28 -5.48
CA LEU A 122 -2.69 0.03 -4.07
C LEU A 122 -3.12 -1.21 -3.29
N CYS A 123 -2.54 -1.40 -2.11
CA CYS A 123 -3.02 -2.32 -1.10
C CYS A 123 -3.33 -1.50 0.16
N HIS A 124 -4.61 -1.25 0.44
CA HIS A 124 -5.01 -0.33 1.50
C HIS A 124 -6.31 -0.79 2.16
N HIS A 125 -6.61 -0.26 3.36
CA HIS A 125 -7.98 -0.28 3.90
C HIS A 125 -9.03 0.17 2.87
N ASN A 126 -10.29 -0.24 3.06
CA ASN A 126 -11.41 0.16 2.21
C ASN A 126 -11.53 1.70 2.05
N PRO A 127 -12.21 2.22 1.02
CA PRO A 127 -12.24 3.66 0.73
C PRO A 127 -12.76 4.52 1.88
N TYR A 128 -13.72 4.00 2.65
CA TYR A 128 -14.28 4.72 3.79
C TYR A 128 -13.25 4.87 4.91
N TRP A 129 -12.58 3.79 5.30
CA TRP A 129 -11.55 3.83 6.34
C TRP A 129 -10.26 4.52 5.91
N GLY A 130 -9.83 4.32 4.66
CA GLY A 130 -8.68 5.01 4.08
C GLY A 130 -8.86 6.53 4.15
N LYS A 131 -10.02 7.04 3.70
CA LYS A 131 -10.31 8.47 3.79
C LYS A 131 -10.42 8.95 5.23
N ARG A 132 -11.16 8.22 6.08
CA ARG A 132 -11.45 8.63 7.46
C ARG A 132 -10.20 8.67 8.35
N TYR A 133 -9.34 7.67 8.26
CA TYR A 133 -8.24 7.49 9.20
C TYR A 133 -6.87 7.80 8.63
N PHE A 134 -6.71 7.92 7.30
CA PHE A 134 -5.42 8.11 6.66
C PHE A 134 -5.40 9.32 5.71
N ALA A 135 -6.45 10.14 5.69
CA ALA A 135 -6.65 11.19 4.69
C ALA A 135 -6.52 10.67 3.23
N ALA A 136 -6.69 9.36 3.04
CA ALA A 136 -6.40 8.67 1.78
C ALA A 136 -7.69 8.50 0.97
N ASP A 137 -8.05 9.52 0.18
CA ASP A 137 -9.18 9.46 -0.75
C ASP A 137 -8.82 8.72 -2.04
N TRP A 138 -8.40 7.47 -1.88
CA TRP A 138 -7.79 6.70 -2.96
C TRP A 138 -8.76 6.31 -4.07
N ALA A 139 -10.06 6.32 -3.80
CA ALA A 139 -11.11 6.18 -4.82
C ALA A 139 -11.01 7.29 -5.89
N ASN A 140 -10.46 8.45 -5.53
CA ASN A 140 -10.25 9.59 -6.43
C ASN A 140 -8.82 9.73 -6.97
N TRP A 141 -7.92 8.80 -6.64
CA TRP A 141 -6.52 8.83 -7.13
C TRP A 141 -6.37 8.28 -8.54
N GLY A 142 -7.35 7.50 -8.99
CA GLY A 142 -7.29 6.79 -10.28
C GLY A 142 -6.28 5.65 -10.27
N VAL A 143 -6.16 4.91 -9.16
CA VAL A 143 -5.36 3.68 -9.07
C VAL A 143 -5.86 2.66 -10.10
N ASP A 144 -4.95 1.85 -10.64
CA ASP A 144 -5.31 0.87 -11.67
C ASP A 144 -5.87 -0.41 -11.03
N ARG A 145 -5.30 -0.83 -9.90
CA ARG A 145 -5.82 -1.93 -9.07
C ARG A 145 -5.78 -1.56 -7.60
N ALA A 146 -6.76 -2.04 -6.84
CA ALA A 146 -6.80 -1.91 -5.40
C ALA A 146 -7.09 -3.26 -4.74
N PHE A 147 -6.30 -3.61 -3.75
CA PHE A 147 -6.54 -4.75 -2.86
C PHE A 147 -7.00 -4.22 -1.51
N ILE A 148 -8.14 -4.70 -1.02
CA ILE A 148 -8.66 -4.30 0.28
C ILE A 148 -7.96 -5.10 1.37
N GLN A 149 -7.21 -4.43 2.22
CA GLN A 149 -6.57 -5.05 3.38
C GLN A 149 -7.58 -5.33 4.49
N ILE A 150 -7.66 -6.59 4.92
CA ILE A 150 -8.59 -7.04 5.96
C ILE A 150 -7.84 -7.83 7.04
N TYR A 151 -7.04 -7.14 7.85
CA TYR A 151 -6.23 -7.77 8.89
C TYR A 151 -6.95 -7.95 10.24
N ASN A 152 -8.13 -7.37 10.40
CA ASN A 152 -8.93 -7.56 11.61
C ASN A 152 -10.04 -8.58 11.35
N ASP A 153 -9.97 -9.70 12.07
CA ASP A 153 -10.93 -10.78 11.95
C ASP A 153 -12.34 -10.39 12.43
N ALA A 154 -12.45 -9.42 13.34
CA ALA A 154 -13.73 -9.01 13.92
C ALA A 154 -14.69 -8.38 12.90
N ASN A 155 -14.16 -7.64 11.92
CA ASN A 155 -14.94 -7.00 10.86
C ASN A 155 -14.72 -7.65 9.48
N PHE A 156 -14.09 -8.83 9.41
CA PHE A 156 -13.68 -9.45 8.15
C PHE A 156 -14.78 -9.52 7.09
N LYS A 157 -15.98 -9.99 7.49
CA LYS A 157 -17.13 -10.14 6.57
C LYS A 157 -17.61 -8.80 6.01
N GLN A 158 -17.62 -7.75 6.84
CA GLN A 158 -18.05 -6.41 6.43
C GLN A 158 -17.05 -5.80 5.46
N GLU A 159 -15.76 -5.95 5.74
CA GLU A 159 -14.70 -5.48 4.83
C GLU A 159 -14.70 -6.25 3.49
N LEU A 160 -15.07 -7.53 3.52
CA LEU A 160 -15.17 -8.35 2.30
C LEU A 160 -16.24 -7.83 1.33
N GLU A 161 -17.30 -7.18 1.83
CA GLU A 161 -18.32 -6.52 1.00
C GLU A 161 -17.75 -5.35 0.19
N TYR A 162 -16.65 -4.74 0.64
CA TYR A 162 -15.92 -3.77 -0.18
C TYR A 162 -15.07 -4.48 -1.22
N ALA A 163 -14.33 -5.52 -0.83
CA ALA A 163 -13.35 -6.22 -1.68
C ALA A 163 -13.93 -6.77 -3.00
N VAL A 164 -15.20 -7.17 -3.01
CA VAL A 164 -15.89 -7.64 -4.24
C VAL A 164 -15.90 -6.61 -5.38
N ASN A 165 -15.79 -5.32 -5.06
CA ASN A 165 -15.82 -4.24 -6.05
C ASN A 165 -14.43 -3.91 -6.61
N TYR A 166 -13.35 -4.46 -6.04
CA TYR A 166 -11.97 -4.12 -6.37
C TYR A 166 -11.21 -5.31 -6.98
N GLU A 167 -9.88 -5.27 -7.02
CA GLU A 167 -9.06 -6.34 -7.60
C GLU A 167 -9.08 -7.58 -6.70
N GLY A 168 -9.23 -7.39 -5.39
CA GLY A 168 -9.28 -8.49 -4.47
C GLY A 168 -9.16 -8.07 -3.01
N VAL A 169 -8.87 -9.08 -2.19
CA VAL A 169 -8.63 -8.96 -0.76
C VAL A 169 -7.16 -9.24 -0.46
N ALA A 170 -6.61 -8.50 0.48
CA ALA A 170 -5.32 -8.75 1.09
C ALA A 170 -5.50 -9.30 2.50
N ILE A 171 -4.89 -10.45 2.77
CA ILE A 171 -4.86 -11.10 4.09
C ILE A 171 -3.41 -11.38 4.50
N SER A 172 -3.15 -11.52 5.79
CA SER A 172 -1.87 -12.02 6.28
C SER A 172 -1.84 -13.54 6.33
N ASP A 173 -0.64 -14.11 6.43
CA ASP A 173 -0.42 -15.54 6.65
C ASP A 173 -1.02 -16.06 7.97
N GLN A 174 -1.27 -15.18 8.94
CA GLN A 174 -1.99 -15.50 10.17
C GLN A 174 -3.49 -15.79 9.93
N GLN A 175 -4.04 -15.33 8.80
CA GLN A 175 -5.44 -15.51 8.41
C GLN A 175 -5.64 -16.59 7.34
N LEU A 176 -4.66 -17.48 7.12
CA LEU A 176 -4.78 -18.53 6.11
C LEU A 176 -5.96 -19.50 6.34
N ASN A 177 -6.50 -19.56 7.55
CA ASN A 177 -7.75 -20.25 7.84
C ASN A 177 -8.95 -19.69 7.04
N ARG A 178 -8.90 -18.45 6.56
CA ARG A 178 -9.90 -17.81 5.69
C ARG A 178 -9.77 -18.20 4.22
N LEU A 179 -8.63 -18.74 3.82
CA LEU A 179 -8.33 -18.99 2.41
C LEU A 179 -9.35 -19.91 1.71
N PRO A 180 -9.87 -21.00 2.32
CA PRO A 180 -10.93 -21.81 1.71
C PRO A 180 -12.22 -21.02 1.43
N GLU A 181 -12.65 -20.17 2.37
CA GLU A 181 -13.83 -19.31 2.21
C GLU A 181 -13.63 -18.32 1.05
N LEU A 182 -12.46 -17.71 0.97
CA LEU A 182 -12.13 -16.74 -0.08
C LEU A 182 -12.05 -17.39 -1.47
N ILE A 183 -11.42 -18.56 -1.59
CA ILE A 183 -11.35 -19.32 -2.85
C ILE A 183 -12.74 -19.77 -3.30
N GLY A 184 -13.60 -20.18 -2.36
CA GLY A 184 -14.97 -20.58 -2.64
C GLY A 184 -15.92 -19.43 -2.99
N ASN A 185 -15.48 -18.17 -2.88
CA ASN A 185 -16.32 -17.00 -3.13
C ASN A 185 -16.09 -16.46 -4.57
N PRO A 186 -17.01 -16.70 -5.51
CA PRO A 186 -16.83 -16.29 -6.91
C PRO A 186 -16.87 -14.77 -7.12
N LYS A 187 -17.26 -13.98 -6.12
CA LYS A 187 -17.24 -12.52 -6.18
C LYS A 187 -15.85 -11.93 -5.88
N ILE A 188 -14.96 -12.70 -5.26
CA ILE A 188 -13.59 -12.28 -4.98
C ILE A 188 -12.72 -12.65 -6.17
N LYS A 189 -12.19 -11.63 -6.86
CA LYS A 189 -11.45 -11.82 -8.11
C LYS A 189 -10.03 -12.34 -7.87
N SER A 190 -9.39 -11.91 -6.80
CA SER A 190 -8.05 -12.34 -6.43
C SER A 190 -7.78 -12.20 -4.93
N ILE A 191 -6.73 -12.88 -4.46
CA ILE A 191 -6.32 -12.91 -3.06
C ILE A 191 -4.83 -12.62 -3.01
N LEU A 192 -4.45 -11.56 -2.29
CA LEU A 192 -3.08 -11.21 -1.96
C LEU A 192 -2.77 -11.73 -0.54
N VAL A 193 -1.66 -12.45 -0.38
CA VAL A 193 -1.25 -13.02 0.92
C VAL A 193 0.07 -12.42 1.36
N PHE A 194 0.08 -11.77 2.52
CA PHE A 194 1.27 -11.17 3.12
C PHE A 194 1.97 -12.13 4.10
N PRO A 195 3.27 -12.39 3.95
CA PRO A 195 4.05 -13.19 4.90
C PRO A 195 4.50 -12.31 6.08
N SER A 196 3.83 -12.41 7.24
CA SER A 196 4.04 -11.49 8.37
C SER A 196 5.39 -11.66 9.05
N ASP A 197 5.98 -12.85 8.99
CA ASP A 197 7.21 -13.20 9.73
C ASP A 197 8.48 -13.12 8.86
N GLY A 198 8.42 -12.55 7.65
CA GLY A 198 9.55 -12.53 6.72
C GLY A 198 9.96 -13.92 6.22
N LYS A 199 9.01 -14.88 6.22
CA LYS A 199 9.21 -16.28 5.77
C LYS A 199 8.35 -16.61 4.54
N PRO A 200 8.53 -15.91 3.41
CA PRO A 200 7.65 -16.03 2.25
C PRO A 200 7.56 -17.45 1.67
N GLU A 201 8.63 -18.25 1.74
CA GLU A 201 8.64 -19.62 1.25
C GLU A 201 7.73 -20.53 2.08
N GLN A 202 7.68 -20.32 3.41
CA GLN A 202 6.81 -21.08 4.30
C GLN A 202 5.34 -20.73 4.06
N THR A 203 5.04 -19.44 3.93
CA THR A 203 3.72 -18.94 3.57
C THR A 203 3.26 -19.51 2.22
N ALA A 204 4.12 -19.49 1.20
CA ALA A 204 3.82 -20.05 -0.12
C ALA A 204 3.54 -21.57 -0.06
N ALA A 205 4.30 -22.32 0.73
CA ALA A 205 4.08 -23.75 0.94
C ALA A 205 2.73 -24.03 1.63
N ALA A 206 2.37 -23.23 2.64
CA ALA A 206 1.09 -23.34 3.34
C ALA A 206 -0.09 -23.03 2.41
N VAL A 207 0.00 -21.95 1.62
CA VAL A 207 -0.99 -21.59 0.60
C VAL A 207 -1.16 -22.73 -0.42
N LYS A 208 -0.06 -23.27 -0.95
CA LYS A 208 -0.09 -24.38 -1.91
C LYS A 208 -0.79 -25.63 -1.34
N LYS A 209 -0.53 -25.96 -0.07
CA LYS A 209 -1.17 -27.07 0.64
C LYS A 209 -2.69 -26.86 0.73
N LEU A 210 -3.13 -25.69 1.17
CA LEU A 210 -4.55 -25.35 1.30
C LEU A 210 -5.28 -25.36 -0.05
N ILE A 211 -4.67 -24.82 -1.10
CA ILE A 211 -5.25 -24.84 -2.45
C ILE A 211 -5.37 -26.28 -2.98
N SER A 212 -4.38 -27.12 -2.71
CA SER A 212 -4.38 -28.53 -3.17
C SER A 212 -5.38 -29.40 -2.43
N SER A 213 -5.69 -29.10 -1.16
CA SER A 213 -6.67 -29.82 -0.35
C SER A 213 -8.12 -29.39 -0.59
N ASN A 214 -8.35 -28.25 -1.27
CA ASN A 214 -9.67 -27.75 -1.65
C ASN A 214 -10.12 -28.18 -3.06
N LYS A 215 -9.32 -28.99 -3.76
CA LYS A 215 -9.69 -29.65 -5.02
C LYS A 215 -10.27 -31.03 -4.74
#